data_AF-A0A4Y2EXD2-F1
#
_entry.id   AF-A0A4Y2EXD2-F1
#
_cell.length_a   1.000
_cell.length_b   1.000
_cell.length_c   1.000
_cell.angle_alpha   90.00
_cell.angle_beta   90.00
_cell.angle_gamma   90.00
#
_symmetry.space_group_name_H-M   'P 1'
#
loop_
_entity.id
_entity.type
_entity.pdbx_description
1 polymer ?
#
loop_
_entity_poly.entity_id
_entity_poly.type
_entity_poly.pdbx_seq_one_letter_code
_entity_poly.pdbx_strand_id
1 'polypeptide(L)'
;MTLSLKDRALPVKLFYKNGDCAAIALKKYWTLKGLRSGSGSMTAFGLKKMIDKFEESGSFDVKCGRERKAIASNSVEDVATVLQDASSSALGTCSARGISRTLDMLVSLVRKILRNILQCYPFKITHVHVLVPADLPKREAFTLQFLPRMEMGNPWPWNILRTDEAYFHPQGSVNT
;
A
#
# COMPACT_ATOMS: atom_id res chain seq x y z
N MET A 1 4.47 1.21 -21.99
CA MET A 1 3.76 2.47 -22.30
C MET A 1 2.36 2.13 -22.80
N THR A 2 1.33 2.64 -22.14
CA THR A 2 -0.07 2.49 -22.58
C THR A 2 -0.43 3.64 -23.50
N LEU A 3 -0.56 3.37 -24.81
CA LEU A 3 -1.09 4.35 -25.77
C LEU A 3 -2.55 4.65 -25.43
N SER A 4 -2.95 5.93 -25.53
CA SER A 4 -4.35 6.33 -25.40
C SER A 4 -5.21 5.66 -26.48
N LEU A 5 -6.53 5.51 -26.25
CA LEU A 5 -7.43 4.90 -27.23
C LEU A 5 -7.41 5.63 -28.57
N LYS A 6 -7.38 6.98 -28.54
CA LYS A 6 -7.28 7.82 -29.74
C LYS A 6 -5.98 7.54 -30.50
N ASP A 7 -4.88 7.35 -29.78
CA ASP A 7 -3.58 7.07 -30.39
C ASP A 7 -3.47 5.65 -30.96
N ARG A 8 -4.26 4.68 -30.46
CA ARG A 8 -4.37 3.32 -31.03
C ARG A 8 -5.25 3.24 -32.28
N ALA A 9 -6.31 4.05 -32.35
CA ALA A 9 -7.23 4.04 -33.47
C ALA A 9 -6.64 4.68 -34.75
N LEU A 10 -5.82 5.73 -34.59
CA LEU A 10 -5.17 6.44 -35.70
C LEU A 10 -4.37 5.54 -36.66
N PRO A 11 -3.44 4.68 -36.20
CA PRO A 11 -2.65 3.83 -37.09
C PRO A 11 -3.52 2.77 -37.79
N VAL A 12 -4.58 2.25 -37.15
CA VAL A 12 -5.51 1.30 -37.78
C VAL A 12 -6.35 1.99 -38.86
N LYS A 13 -6.81 3.22 -38.62
CA LYS A 13 -7.48 4.02 -39.66
C LYS A 13 -6.57 4.29 -40.85
N LEU A 14 -5.27 4.53 -40.61
CA LEU A 14 -4.28 4.71 -41.67
C LEU A 14 -3.96 3.41 -42.41
N PHE A 15 -4.07 2.25 -41.76
CA PHE A 15 -3.87 0.96 -42.39
C PHE A 15 -4.86 0.72 -43.52
N TYR A 16 -6.17 0.78 -43.21
CA TYR A 16 -7.22 0.56 -44.21
C TYR A 16 -7.24 1.62 -45.32
N LYS A 17 -6.85 2.88 -45.02
CA LYS A 17 -6.76 3.95 -46.02
C LYS A 17 -5.60 3.78 -47.02
N ASN A 18 -4.62 2.94 -46.73
CA ASN A 18 -3.41 2.79 -47.54
C ASN A 18 -3.27 1.38 -48.13
N GLY A 19 -4.37 0.66 -48.35
CA GLY A 19 -4.37 -0.67 -48.97
C GLY A 19 -3.67 -1.72 -48.11
N ASP A 20 -3.93 -1.72 -46.81
CA ASP A 20 -3.50 -2.75 -45.86
C ASP A 20 -1.97 -2.93 -45.74
N CYS A 21 -1.23 -1.85 -45.99
CA CYS A 21 0.22 -1.83 -45.82
C CYS A 21 0.62 -1.22 -44.47
N ALA A 22 1.02 -2.07 -43.51
CA ALA A 22 1.42 -1.66 -42.16
C ALA A 22 2.63 -0.72 -42.14
N ALA A 23 3.60 -0.90 -43.04
CA ALA A 23 4.79 -0.05 -43.12
C ALA A 23 4.44 1.38 -43.57
N ILE A 24 3.57 1.51 -44.58
CA ILE A 24 3.11 2.81 -45.08
C ILE A 24 2.25 3.51 -44.02
N ALA A 25 1.36 2.77 -43.36
CA ALA A 25 0.52 3.29 -42.29
C ALA A 25 1.34 3.83 -41.11
N LEU A 26 2.37 3.10 -40.67
CA LEU A 26 3.28 3.55 -39.61
C LEU A 26 4.10 4.78 -40.02
N LYS A 27 4.62 4.80 -41.25
CA LYS A 27 5.36 5.95 -41.76
C LYS A 27 4.51 7.22 -41.72
N LYS A 28 3.25 7.14 -42.20
CA LYS A 28 2.29 8.26 -42.12
C LYS A 28 1.91 8.61 -40.68
N TYR A 29 1.76 7.62 -39.81
CA TYR A 29 1.48 7.85 -38.39
C TYR A 29 2.61 8.63 -37.70
N TRP A 30 3.87 8.27 -37.93
CA TRP A 30 5.02 8.99 -37.37
C TRP A 30 5.13 10.41 -37.93
N THR A 31 4.92 10.59 -39.24
CA THR A 31 4.88 11.93 -39.86
C THR A 31 3.81 12.81 -39.23
N LEU A 32 2.59 12.28 -39.06
CA LEU A 32 1.48 13.02 -38.44
C LEU A 32 1.72 13.36 -36.97
N LYS A 33 2.46 12.52 -36.25
CA LYS A 33 2.80 12.74 -34.83
C LYS A 33 4.11 13.51 -34.62
N GLY A 34 4.83 13.88 -35.69
CA GLY A 34 6.13 14.53 -35.59
C GLY A 34 7.20 13.66 -34.93
N LEU A 35 7.03 12.33 -34.94
CA LEU A 35 7.95 11.39 -34.31
C LEU A 35 9.08 11.02 -35.30
N ARG A 36 10.29 10.83 -34.78
CA ARG A 36 11.41 10.35 -35.60
C ARG A 36 11.10 8.94 -36.10
N SER A 37 11.24 8.72 -37.40
CA SER A 37 10.98 7.41 -38.01
C SER A 37 11.88 6.35 -37.35
N GLY A 38 11.27 5.28 -36.84
CA GLY A 38 11.97 4.23 -36.09
C GLY A 38 12.24 4.52 -34.62
N SER A 39 11.86 5.69 -34.08
CA SER A 39 12.05 6.02 -32.65
C SER A 39 10.87 5.64 -31.76
N GLY A 40 9.82 5.03 -32.33
CA GLY A 40 8.59 4.68 -31.61
C GLY A 40 8.56 3.21 -31.18
N SER A 41 7.99 2.93 -30.01
CA SER A 41 7.75 1.57 -29.49
C SER A 41 6.86 0.67 -30.36
N MET A 42 6.31 1.20 -31.46
CA MET A 42 5.30 0.54 -32.28
C MET A 42 5.93 0.09 -33.61
N THR A 43 6.17 -1.21 -33.73
CA THR A 43 6.72 -1.86 -34.92
C THR A 43 5.61 -2.27 -35.89
N ALA A 44 5.95 -2.56 -37.15
CA ALA A 44 5.00 -3.07 -38.15
C ALA A 44 4.29 -4.35 -37.67
N PHE A 45 5.05 -5.23 -37.00
CA PHE A 45 4.50 -6.42 -36.35
C PHE A 45 3.55 -6.07 -35.19
N GLY A 46 3.89 -5.08 -34.37
CA GLY A 46 3.02 -4.59 -33.31
C GLY A 46 1.73 -3.98 -33.83
N LEU A 47 1.76 -3.27 -34.95
CA LEU A 47 0.56 -2.74 -35.62
C LEU A 47 -0.31 -3.88 -36.17
N LYS A 48 0.28 -4.87 -36.85
CA LYS A 48 -0.46 -6.03 -37.35
C LYS A 48 -1.20 -6.74 -36.22
N LYS A 49 -0.51 -7.02 -35.09
CA LYS A 49 -1.13 -7.62 -33.90
C LYS A 49 -2.24 -6.77 -33.28
N MET A 50 -2.20 -5.45 -33.46
CA MET A 50 -3.26 -4.54 -33.00
C MET A 50 -4.48 -4.59 -33.92
N ILE A 51 -4.25 -4.72 -35.23
CA ILE A 51 -5.30 -4.90 -36.24
C ILE A 51 -5.97 -6.26 -36.08
N ASP A 52 -5.20 -7.35 -35.94
CA ASP A 52 -5.74 -8.70 -35.74
C ASP A 52 -6.70 -8.73 -34.53
N LYS A 53 -6.30 -8.10 -33.41
CA LYS A 53 -7.15 -7.97 -32.21
C LYS A 53 -8.38 -7.10 -32.45
N PHE A 54 -8.24 -6.04 -33.24
CA PHE A 54 -9.34 -5.16 -33.56
C PHE A 54 -10.36 -5.86 -34.47
N GLU A 55 -9.91 -6.63 -35.46
CA GLU A 55 -10.77 -7.45 -36.32
C GLU A 55 -11.45 -8.57 -35.53
N GLU A 56 -10.76 -9.18 -34.57
CA GLU A 56 -11.32 -10.22 -33.72
C GLU A 56 -12.33 -9.69 -32.68
N SER A 57 -12.06 -8.53 -32.06
CA SER A 57 -12.83 -8.04 -30.89
C SER A 57 -13.61 -6.74 -31.12
N GLY A 58 -13.43 -6.06 -32.25
CA GLY A 58 -14.02 -4.76 -32.56
C GLY A 58 -13.56 -3.61 -31.66
N SER A 59 -12.58 -3.84 -30.78
CA SER A 59 -12.23 -2.92 -29.69
C SER A 59 -10.72 -2.75 -29.52
N PHE A 60 -10.30 -1.53 -29.18
CA PHE A 60 -8.93 -1.20 -28.76
C PHE A 60 -8.72 -1.26 -27.25
N ASP A 61 -9.77 -1.62 -26.51
CA ASP A 61 -9.75 -1.57 -25.07
C ASP A 61 -8.79 -2.62 -24.51
N VAL A 62 -8.13 -2.29 -23.40
CA VAL A 62 -7.24 -3.26 -22.75
C VAL A 62 -8.16 -4.29 -22.09
N LYS A 63 -8.16 -5.53 -22.60
CA LYS A 63 -8.84 -6.64 -21.91
C LYS A 63 -8.42 -6.62 -20.45
N CYS A 64 -9.41 -6.68 -19.55
CA CYS A 64 -9.14 -6.78 -18.11
C CYS A 64 -8.13 -7.92 -17.91
N GLY A 65 -7.06 -7.64 -17.18
CA GLY A 65 -6.05 -8.65 -16.89
C GLY A 65 -6.66 -9.85 -16.19
N ARG A 66 -5.90 -10.95 -16.07
CA ARG A 66 -6.36 -12.10 -15.29
C ARG A 66 -6.70 -11.64 -13.87
N GLU A 67 -7.99 -11.62 -13.55
CA GLU A 67 -8.49 -11.15 -12.28
C GLU A 67 -7.92 -12.04 -11.17
N ARG A 68 -7.43 -11.42 -10.10
CA ARG A 68 -6.94 -12.19 -8.94
C ARG A 68 -8.16 -12.74 -8.21
N LYS A 69 -8.12 -14.01 -7.83
CA LYS A 69 -9.17 -14.62 -7.00
C LYS A 69 -9.40 -13.75 -5.76
N ALA A 70 -10.65 -13.38 -5.52
CA ALA A 70 -11.05 -12.68 -4.32
C ALA A 70 -10.76 -13.55 -3.09
N ILE A 71 -10.36 -12.91 -1.99
CA ILE A 71 -10.23 -13.57 -0.70
C ILE A 71 -11.64 -13.71 -0.12
N ALA A 72 -11.98 -14.89 0.40
CA ALA A 72 -13.29 -15.13 1.00
C ALA A 72 -13.48 -14.27 2.25
N SER A 73 -14.65 -13.64 2.40
CA SER A 73 -14.99 -12.77 3.55
C SER A 73 -14.84 -13.50 4.89
N ASN A 74 -15.31 -14.75 4.96
CA ASN A 74 -15.22 -15.58 6.17
C ASN A 74 -13.76 -15.70 6.66
N SER A 75 -12.81 -15.89 5.73
CA SER A 75 -11.39 -16.00 6.11
C SER A 75 -10.80 -14.69 6.65
N VAL A 76 -11.37 -13.54 6.26
CA VAL A 76 -10.96 -12.23 6.80
C VAL A 76 -11.50 -12.06 8.21
N GLU A 77 -12.76 -12.42 8.43
CA GLU A 77 -13.44 -12.36 9.72
C GLU A 77 -12.74 -13.28 10.74
N ASP A 78 -12.45 -14.53 10.37
CA ASP A 78 -11.74 -15.49 11.22
C ASP A 78 -10.34 -14.99 11.64
N VAL A 79 -9.62 -14.34 10.72
CA VAL A 79 -8.30 -13.76 11.04
C VAL A 79 -8.44 -12.55 11.97
N ALA A 80 -9.49 -11.75 11.82
CA ALA A 80 -9.74 -10.59 12.66
C ALA A 80 -10.13 -10.99 14.10
N THR A 81 -10.95 -12.03 14.27
CA THR A 81 -11.34 -12.53 15.59
C THR A 81 -10.14 -13.08 16.35
N VAL A 82 -9.34 -13.95 15.73
CA VAL A 82 -8.12 -14.50 16.34
C VAL A 82 -7.10 -13.40 16.65
N LEU A 83 -7.00 -12.37 15.80
CA LEU A 83 -6.15 -11.21 16.05
C LEU A 83 -6.60 -10.44 17.31
N GLN A 84 -7.90 -10.21 17.47
CA GLN A 84 -8.47 -9.50 18.61
C GLN A 84 -8.29 -10.27 19.91
N ASP A 85 -8.54 -11.58 19.89
CA ASP A 85 -8.32 -12.47 21.04
C ASP A 85 -6.84 -12.49 21.45
N ALA A 86 -5.94 -12.61 20.48
CA ALA A 86 -4.50 -12.60 20.74
C ALA A 86 -3.99 -11.24 21.26
N SER A 87 -4.57 -10.13 20.76
CA SER A 87 -4.24 -8.77 21.22
C SER A 87 -4.71 -8.51 22.65
N SER A 88 -5.69 -9.26 23.13
CA SER A 88 -6.21 -9.16 24.50
C SER A 88 -5.33 -9.89 25.53
N SER A 89 -4.28 -10.60 25.08
CA SER A 89 -3.33 -11.29 25.95
C SER A 89 -2.35 -10.33 26.62
N ALA A 90 -1.75 -10.75 27.74
CA ALA A 90 -0.83 -9.94 28.54
C ALA A 90 0.37 -9.36 27.78
N LEU A 91 0.78 -9.99 26.66
CA LEU A 91 1.87 -9.51 25.82
C LEU A 91 1.38 -8.62 24.66
N GLY A 92 0.10 -8.62 24.33
CA GLY A 92 -0.48 -7.86 23.21
C GLY A 92 0.13 -8.20 21.84
N THR A 93 0.90 -9.29 21.74
CA THR A 93 1.63 -9.66 20.53
C THR A 93 1.00 -10.88 19.88
N CYS A 94 0.74 -10.81 18.58
CA CYS A 94 0.39 -11.96 17.76
C CYS A 94 1.40 -12.13 16.63
N SER A 95 1.53 -13.36 16.11
CA SER A 95 2.32 -13.61 14.91
C SER A 95 1.43 -14.17 13.81
N ALA A 96 1.70 -13.76 12.56
CA ALA A 96 0.99 -14.31 11.39
C ALA A 96 1.12 -15.84 11.29
N ARG A 97 2.22 -16.41 11.80
CA ARG A 97 2.42 -17.86 11.88
C ARG A 97 1.58 -18.50 12.99
N GLY A 98 1.40 -17.81 14.13
CA GLY A 98 0.51 -18.24 15.20
C GLY A 98 -0.93 -18.32 14.71
N ILE A 99 -1.44 -17.23 14.12
CA ILE A 99 -2.80 -17.17 13.55
C ILE A 99 -3.00 -18.26 12.48
N SER A 100 -2.01 -18.45 11.61
CA SER A 100 -2.01 -19.50 10.58
C SER A 100 -2.15 -20.91 11.17
N ARG A 101 -1.49 -21.21 12.30
CA ARG A 101 -1.62 -22.51 12.98
C ARG A 101 -2.97 -22.69 13.64
N THR A 102 -3.53 -21.64 14.23
CA THR A 102 -4.84 -21.68 14.88
C THR A 102 -5.98 -21.94 13.88
N LEU A 103 -5.90 -21.32 12.69
CA LEU A 103 -6.93 -21.40 11.65
C LEU A 103 -6.63 -22.43 10.55
N ASP A 104 -5.52 -23.18 10.67
CA ASP A 104 -4.99 -24.07 9.62
C ASP A 104 -4.93 -23.42 8.22
N MET A 105 -4.49 -22.15 8.18
CA MET A 105 -4.39 -21.35 6.96
C MET A 105 -2.95 -21.18 6.50
N LEU A 106 -2.75 -20.90 5.20
CA LEU A 106 -1.44 -20.53 4.70
C LEU A 106 -0.96 -19.19 5.31
N VAL A 107 0.27 -19.16 5.83
CA VAL A 107 0.89 -17.94 6.40
C VAL A 107 0.88 -16.76 5.40
N SER A 108 0.98 -17.04 4.10
CA SER A 108 0.92 -16.01 3.06
C SER A 108 -0.46 -15.38 2.91
N LEU A 109 -1.53 -16.14 3.14
CA LEU A 109 -2.91 -15.64 3.15
C LEU A 109 -3.12 -14.73 4.35
N VAL A 110 -2.75 -15.20 5.55
CA VAL A 110 -2.85 -14.40 6.78
C VAL A 110 -2.10 -13.08 6.64
N ARG A 111 -0.87 -13.08 6.11
CA ARG A 111 -0.11 -11.84 5.85
C ARG A 111 -0.80 -10.90 4.87
N LYS A 112 -1.43 -11.43 3.81
CA LYS A 112 -2.19 -10.61 2.85
C LYS A 112 -3.42 -10.00 3.49
N ILE A 113 -4.16 -10.77 4.29
CA ILE A 113 -5.34 -10.30 5.02
C ILE A 113 -4.94 -9.19 6.00
N LEU A 114 -3.95 -9.47 6.86
CA LEU A 114 -3.45 -8.50 7.83
C LEU A 114 -3.00 -7.19 7.17
N ARG A 115 -2.18 -7.26 6.11
CA ARG A 115 -1.58 -6.06 5.50
C ARG A 115 -2.50 -5.32 4.52
N ASN A 116 -3.16 -6.06 3.63
CA ASN A 116 -3.87 -5.45 2.50
C ASN A 116 -5.35 -5.19 2.79
N ILE A 117 -5.95 -5.93 3.73
CA ILE A 117 -7.39 -5.81 4.05
C ILE A 117 -7.54 -5.11 5.41
N LEU A 118 -6.95 -5.66 6.47
CA LEU A 118 -7.06 -5.14 7.84
C LEU A 118 -6.12 -3.96 8.12
N GLN A 119 -5.15 -3.69 7.23
CA GLN A 119 -4.16 -2.61 7.38
C GLN A 119 -3.36 -2.69 8.69
N CYS A 120 -3.18 -3.89 9.23
CA CYS A 120 -2.33 -4.17 10.38
C CYS A 120 -0.89 -4.34 9.92
N TYR A 121 -0.06 -3.33 10.19
CA TYR A 121 1.37 -3.36 9.90
C TYR A 121 2.16 -3.80 11.13
N PRO A 122 3.22 -4.60 10.97
CA PRO A 122 4.11 -4.91 12.08
C PRO A 122 4.86 -3.65 12.50
N PHE A 123 4.76 -3.32 13.79
CA PHE A 123 5.58 -2.28 14.43
C PHE A 123 6.11 -2.84 15.75
N LYS A 124 7.23 -2.26 16.21
CA LYS A 124 7.87 -2.65 17.47
C LYS A 124 7.75 -1.49 18.44
N ILE A 125 6.95 -1.65 19.49
CA ILE A 125 7.03 -0.77 20.65
C ILE A 125 8.17 -1.30 21.52
N THR A 126 9.12 -0.44 21.82
CA THR A 126 10.16 -0.74 22.82
C THR A 126 9.71 -0.19 24.16
N HIS A 127 9.44 -1.06 25.12
CA HIS A 127 9.24 -0.65 26.51
C HIS A 127 10.60 -0.37 27.15
N VAL A 128 10.85 0.89 27.51
CA VAL A 128 12.11 1.33 28.13
C VAL A 128 12.24 0.78 29.55
N HIS A 129 11.13 0.71 30.29
CA HIS A 129 11.07 0.13 31.63
C HIS A 129 9.84 -0.76 31.77
N VAL A 130 10.02 -1.94 32.37
CA VAL A 130 8.92 -2.80 32.81
C VAL A 130 8.33 -2.17 34.07
N LEU A 131 7.01 -1.94 34.08
CA LEU A 131 6.31 -1.44 35.25
C LEU A 131 6.04 -2.59 36.22
N VAL A 132 6.44 -2.39 37.47
CA VAL A 132 6.06 -3.30 38.56
C VAL A 132 4.61 -2.98 38.93
N PRO A 133 3.78 -3.95 39.37
CA PRO A 133 2.39 -3.68 39.76
C PRO A 133 2.23 -2.53 40.78
N ALA A 134 3.24 -2.31 41.64
CA ALA A 134 3.26 -1.21 42.60
C ALA A 134 3.46 0.19 41.98
N ASP A 135 3.97 0.28 40.75
CA ASP A 135 4.18 1.55 40.05
C ASP A 135 2.88 2.10 39.43
N LEU A 136 1.96 1.20 39.04
CA LEU A 136 0.66 1.57 38.46
C LEU A 136 -0.12 2.55 39.34
N PRO A 137 -0.43 2.24 40.62
CA PRO A 137 -1.21 3.14 41.47
C PRO A 137 -0.47 4.45 41.78
N LYS A 138 0.87 4.44 41.84
CA LYS A 138 1.67 5.66 42.07
C LYS A 138 1.57 6.62 40.89
N ARG A 139 1.66 6.09 39.67
CA ARG A 139 1.56 6.88 38.44
C ARG A 139 0.14 7.38 38.22
N GLU A 140 -0.86 6.55 38.49
CA GLU A 140 -2.27 6.92 38.41
C GLU A 140 -2.64 7.98 39.45
N ALA A 141 -2.19 7.83 40.70
CA ALA A 141 -2.42 8.85 41.72
C ALA A 141 -1.79 10.20 41.33
N PHE A 142 -0.57 10.18 40.76
CA PHE A 142 0.07 11.40 40.26
C PHE A 142 -0.74 12.06 39.14
N THR A 143 -1.22 11.31 38.16
CA THR A 143 -2.02 11.87 37.05
C THR A 143 -3.36 12.40 37.53
N LEU A 144 -4.06 11.66 38.39
CA LEU A 144 -5.35 12.07 38.96
C LEU A 144 -5.24 13.33 39.84
N GLN A 145 -4.13 13.55 40.53
CA GLN A 145 -3.89 14.79 41.27
C GLN A 145 -3.63 15.99 40.36
N PHE A 146 -3.03 15.76 39.19
CA PHE A 146 -2.58 16.80 38.26
C PHE A 146 -3.69 17.22 37.27
N LEU A 147 -4.52 16.27 36.83
CA LEU A 147 -5.58 16.47 35.83
C LEU A 147 -6.57 17.60 36.20
N PRO A 148 -7.16 17.65 37.42
CA PRO A 148 -8.09 18.72 37.80
C PRO A 148 -7.43 20.09 37.87
N ARG A 149 -6.12 20.13 38.17
CA ARG A 149 -5.34 21.39 38.23
C ARG A 149 -5.12 21.98 36.84
N MET A 150 -5.06 21.14 35.82
CA MET A 150 -5.02 21.60 34.42
C MET A 150 -6.39 22.12 33.96
N GLU A 151 -7.48 21.46 34.33
CA GLU A 151 -8.83 21.83 33.91
C GLU A 151 -9.32 23.14 34.55
N MET A 152 -8.95 23.41 35.81
CA MET A 152 -9.37 24.63 36.52
C MET A 152 -8.65 25.92 36.07
N GLY A 153 -7.90 25.90 34.96
CA GLY A 153 -7.20 27.09 34.45
C GLY A 153 -6.16 27.65 35.44
N ASN A 154 -5.68 26.82 36.37
CA ASN A 154 -4.71 27.22 37.37
C ASN A 154 -3.40 27.63 36.66
N PRO A 155 -2.74 28.76 37.01
CA PRO A 155 -1.44 29.13 36.44
C PRO A 155 -0.32 28.14 36.78
N TRP A 156 -0.55 27.25 37.74
CA TRP A 156 0.45 26.34 38.30
C TRP A 156 1.15 25.43 37.26
N PRO A 157 0.49 24.77 36.28
CA PRO A 157 1.20 24.01 35.24
C PRO A 157 2.15 24.87 34.40
N TRP A 158 1.84 26.16 34.23
CA TRP A 158 2.66 27.12 33.49
C TRP A 158 3.84 27.65 34.31
N ASN A 159 3.83 27.45 35.64
CA ASN A 159 4.89 27.86 36.56
C ASN A 159 5.88 26.73 36.88
N ILE A 160 5.78 25.58 36.22
CA ILE A 160 6.69 24.45 36.43
C ILE A 160 7.83 24.52 35.41
N LEU A 161 9.05 24.69 35.91
CA LEU A 161 10.26 24.47 35.12
C LEU A 161 10.58 22.97 35.12
N ARG A 162 10.75 22.37 33.93
CA ARG A 162 11.18 20.98 33.77
C ARG A 162 12.61 20.93 33.25
N THR A 163 13.41 20.03 33.81
CA THR A 163 14.78 19.75 33.36
C THR A 163 14.94 18.25 33.19
N ASP A 164 15.71 17.83 32.19
CA ASP A 164 16.11 16.44 31.97
C ASP A 164 17.52 16.44 31.37
N GLU A 165 18.26 15.36 31.59
CA GLU A 165 19.60 15.17 31.04
C GLU A 165 19.53 14.25 29.82
N ALA A 166 20.08 14.71 28.70
CA ALA A 166 20.19 13.92 27.49
C ALA A 166 21.67 13.78 27.09
N TYR A 167 22.08 12.56 26.78
CA TYR A 167 23.40 12.30 26.20
C TYR A 167 23.36 12.56 24.70
N PHE A 168 24.28 13.39 24.21
CA PHE A 168 24.44 13.67 22.78
C PHE A 168 25.72 13.02 22.27
N HIS A 169 25.62 12.29 21.16
CA HIS A 169 26.81 11.77 20.49
C HIS A 169 27.54 12.89 19.74
N PRO A 170 28.89 12.95 19.79
CA PRO A 170 29.68 14.00 19.14
C PRO A 170 29.46 14.11 17.62
N GLN A 171 29.05 13.03 16.96
CA GLN A 171 28.72 12.99 15.53
C GLN A 171 27.31 13.55 15.19
N GLY A 172 26.53 13.99 16.18
CA GLY A 172 25.20 14.59 15.96
C GLY A 172 24.08 13.59 15.67
N SER A 173 24.34 12.28 15.71
CA SER A 173 23.28 11.26 15.63
C SER A 173 22.57 11.14 16.99
N VAL A 174 21.29 11.46 17.03
CA VAL A 174 20.40 11.18 18.17
C VAL A 174 19.78 9.79 17.95
N ASN A 175 19.71 8.98 19.00
CA ASN A 175 19.19 7.61 19.00
C ASN A 175 17.91 7.47 18.15
N THR A 176 18.03 6.87 16.96
CA THR A 176 16.93 6.36 16.14
C THR A 176 16.50 4.98 16.58
#